data_AF-A0A7S9CLX5-F1
#
_entry.id   AF-A0A7S9CLX5-F1
#
_cell.length_a   1.000
_cell.length_b   1.000
_cell.length_c   1.000
_cell.angle_alpha   90.00
_cell.angle_beta   90.00
_cell.angle_gamma   90.00
#
_symmetry.space_group_name_H-M   'P 1'
#
loop_
_entity.id
_entity.type
_entity.pdbx_description
1 polymer ?
#
loop_
_entity_poly.entity_id
_entity_poly.type
_entity_poly.pdbx_seq_one_letter_code
_entity_poly.pdbx_strand_id
1 'polypeptide(L)'
;MTIHTRLRLVDGPLVLPEHSARCCRVAEMAKVLIEHEAFADRHDAVLTLRLCGFSAFEVTELVEDAIAVAVQHVVAREMSAP
;
A
#
# COMPACT_ATOMS: atom_id res chain seq x y z
N MET A 1 22.96 30.94 8.36
CA MET A 1 21.50 30.78 8.52
C MET A 1 21.25 29.30 8.78
N THR A 2 20.92 28.95 10.02
CA THR A 2 20.77 27.55 10.43
C THR A 2 19.28 27.30 10.67
N ILE A 3 18.66 26.47 9.83
CA ILE A 3 17.25 26.12 9.95
C ILE A 3 17.14 25.08 11.07
N HIS A 4 16.62 25.48 12.23
CA HIS A 4 16.25 24.57 13.31
C HIS A 4 14.82 24.06 13.08
N THR A 5 14.68 23.00 12.30
CA THR A 5 13.43 22.23 12.25
C THR A 5 13.30 21.48 13.59
N ARG A 6 12.53 22.03 14.53
CA ARG A 6 12.21 21.36 15.78
C ARG A 6 11.28 20.18 15.49
N LEU A 7 11.85 19.01 15.20
CA LEU A 7 11.11 17.75 15.24
C LEU A 7 10.77 17.46 16.71
N ARG A 8 9.54 17.76 17.12
CA ARG A 8 9.01 17.30 18.40
C ARG A 8 8.84 15.79 18.31
N LEU A 9 9.77 15.06 18.93
CA LEU A 9 9.54 13.66 19.30
C LEU A 9 8.46 13.69 20.40
N VAL A 10 7.25 13.25 20.05
CA VAL A 10 6.15 13.14 21.01
C VAL A 10 6.28 11.75 21.64
N ASP A 11 6.61 11.70 22.93
CA ASP A 11 6.62 10.46 23.75
C ASP A 11 5.19 9.98 24.07
N GLY A 12 4.30 10.00 23.06
CA GLY A 12 2.97 9.42 23.12
C GLY A 12 2.99 8.00 22.56
N PRO A 13 1.96 7.17 22.81
CA PRO A 13 1.83 5.92 22.07
C PRO A 13 1.95 6.22 20.58
N LEU A 14 2.71 5.40 19.84
CA LEU A 14 2.77 5.41 18.39
C LEU A 14 1.37 5.08 17.87
N VAL A 15 0.46 6.05 17.90
CA VAL A 15 -0.79 5.98 17.18
C VAL A 15 -0.37 6.04 15.73
N LEU A 16 -0.09 4.86 15.16
CA LEU A 16 -0.07 4.68 13.72
C LEU A 16 -1.40 5.25 13.25
N PRO A 17 -1.42 6.36 12.50
CA PRO A 17 -2.67 6.79 11.94
C PRO A 17 -3.11 5.65 11.05
N GLU A 18 -4.25 5.02 11.36
CA GLU A 18 -4.92 4.02 10.51
C GLU A 18 -5.14 4.55 9.08
N HIS A 19 -4.93 5.85 8.89
CA HIS A 19 -5.04 6.63 7.66
C HIS A 19 -3.72 7.36 7.33
N SER A 20 -2.57 6.76 7.58
CA SER A 20 -1.31 7.31 7.10
C SER A 20 -1.37 7.43 5.56
N ALA A 21 -0.72 8.44 4.97
CA ALA A 21 -0.67 8.60 3.52
C ALA A 21 -0.15 7.32 2.81
N ARG A 22 0.77 6.61 3.47
CA ARG A 22 1.26 5.29 3.03
C ARG A 22 0.14 4.25 2.99
N CYS A 23 -0.63 4.12 4.07
CA CYS A 23 -1.76 3.15 4.15
C CYS A 23 -2.80 3.42 3.07
N CYS A 24 -3.17 4.69 2.85
CA CYS A 24 -4.08 5.08 1.77
C CYS A 24 -3.52 4.66 0.40
N ARG A 25 -2.22 4.89 0.18
CA ARG A 25 -1.58 4.56 -1.10
C ARG A 25 -1.49 3.05 -1.34
N VAL A 26 -1.16 2.28 -0.31
CA VAL A 26 -1.19 0.81 -0.35
C VAL A 26 -2.59 0.29 -0.68
N ALA A 27 -3.64 0.86 -0.07
CA ALA A 27 -5.01 0.47 -0.35
C ALA A 27 -5.43 0.77 -1.80
N GLU A 28 -5.03 1.93 -2.36
CA GLU A 28 -5.25 2.25 -3.77
C GLU A 28 -4.55 1.28 -4.71
N MET A 29 -3.27 0.96 -4.44
CA MET A 29 -2.51 -0.01 -5.22
C MET A 29 -3.15 -1.41 -5.12
N ALA A 30 -3.52 -1.85 -3.92
CA ALA A 30 -4.18 -3.14 -3.71
C ALA A 30 -5.50 -3.24 -4.48
N LYS A 31 -6.31 -2.17 -4.49
CA LYS A 31 -7.54 -2.11 -5.28
C LYS A 31 -7.28 -2.33 -6.77
N VAL A 32 -6.29 -1.64 -7.33
CA VAL A 32 -5.90 -1.81 -8.75
C VAL A 32 -5.45 -3.24 -9.03
N LEU A 33 -4.65 -3.82 -8.14
CA LEU A 33 -4.20 -5.21 -8.29
C LEU A 33 -5.38 -6.19 -8.25
N ILE A 34 -6.36 -6.01 -7.36
CA ILE A 34 -7.57 -6.85 -7.31
C ILE A 34 -8.38 -6.71 -8.61
N GLU A 35 -8.60 -5.49 -9.08
CA GLU A 35 -9.39 -5.21 -10.30
C GLU A 35 -8.78 -5.86 -11.56
N HIS A 36 -7.46 -6.03 -11.59
CA HIS A 36 -6.72 -6.61 -12.71
C HIS A 36 -6.26 -8.06 -12.44
N GLU A 37 -6.64 -8.64 -11.30
CA GLU A 37 -6.20 -9.97 -10.84
C GLU A 37 -4.67 -10.13 -10.80
N ALA A 38 -3.93 -9.03 -10.67
CA ALA A 38 -2.47 -8.96 -10.79
C ALA A 38 -1.75 -9.04 -9.44
N PHE A 39 -2.22 -9.88 -8.51
CA PHE A 39 -1.64 -10.02 -7.16
C PHE A 39 -1.03 -11.40 -6.89
N ALA A 40 -1.10 -12.33 -7.84
CA ALA A 40 -0.52 -13.67 -7.70
C ALA A 40 0.98 -13.73 -7.99
N ASP A 41 1.47 -12.84 -8.87
CA ASP A 41 2.87 -12.73 -9.25
C ASP A 41 3.37 -11.28 -9.07
N ARG A 42 4.57 -11.16 -8.51
CA ARG A 42 5.17 -9.85 -8.20
C ARG A 42 5.52 -9.05 -9.46
N HIS A 43 6.00 -9.71 -10.51
CA HIS A 43 6.37 -9.03 -11.75
C HIS A 43 5.13 -8.44 -12.43
N ASP A 44 4.05 -9.22 -12.50
CA ASP A 44 2.77 -8.78 -13.05
C ASP A 44 2.16 -7.65 -12.23
N ALA A 45 2.26 -7.71 -10.90
CA ALA A 45 1.84 -6.64 -10.00
C ALA A 45 2.59 -5.33 -10.28
N VAL A 46 3.93 -5.40 -10.37
CA VAL A 46 4.77 -4.23 -10.67
C VAL A 46 4.41 -3.66 -12.04
N LEU A 47 4.28 -4.50 -13.07
CA LEU A 47 3.96 -4.06 -14.41
C LEU A 47 2.59 -3.37 -14.48
N THR A 48 1.57 -3.98 -13.87
CA THR A 48 0.22 -3.44 -13.80
C THR A 48 0.19 -2.08 -13.11
N LEU A 49 0.81 -1.96 -11.94
CA LEU A 49 0.88 -0.69 -11.22
C LEU A 49 1.63 0.39 -12.01
N ARG A 50 2.70 0.04 -12.72
CA ARG A 50 3.42 0.99 -13.57
C ARG A 50 2.56 1.47 -14.74
N LEU A 51 1.78 0.58 -15.35
CA LEU A 51 0.84 0.92 -16.44
C LEU A 51 -0.33 1.79 -15.94
N CYS A 52 -0.78 1.58 -14.70
CA CYS A 52 -1.82 2.40 -14.06
C CYS A 52 -1.31 3.76 -13.55
N GLY A 53 -0.05 4.12 -13.80
CA GLY A 53 0.50 5.45 -13.55
C GLY A 53 1.15 5.65 -12.18
N PHE A 54 1.34 4.58 -11.39
CA PHE A 54 2.08 4.68 -10.13
C PHE A 54 3.58 4.91 -10.41
N SER A 55 4.22 5.76 -9.60
CA SER A 55 5.64 6.06 -9.78
C SER A 55 6.51 4.83 -9.49
N ALA A 56 7.67 4.75 -10.13
CA ALA A 56 8.58 3.61 -9.94
C ALA A 56 9.03 3.48 -8.47
N PHE A 57 9.16 4.62 -7.79
CA PHE A 57 9.49 4.68 -6.38
C PHE A 57 8.37 4.09 -5.51
N GLU A 58 7.13 4.56 -5.67
CA GLU A 58 5.97 4.03 -4.92
C GLU A 58 5.79 2.54 -5.15
N VAL A 59 5.89 2.08 -6.40
CA VAL A 59 5.75 0.65 -6.72
C VAL A 59 6.85 -0.16 -6.04
N THR A 60 8.10 0.29 -6.09
CA THR A 60 9.22 -0.43 -5.46
C THR A 60 9.07 -0.49 -3.94
N GLU A 61 8.58 0.58 -3.33
CA GLU A 61 8.44 0.70 -1.87
C GLU A 61 7.22 -0.05 -1.32
N LEU A 62 6.11 -0.09 -2.07
CA LEU A 62 4.78 -0.47 -1.54
C LEU A 62 4.17 -1.71 -2.19
N VAL A 63 4.77 -2.28 -3.25
CA VAL A 63 4.16 -3.41 -3.99
C VAL A 63 3.90 -4.63 -3.12
N GLU A 64 4.80 -4.98 -2.20
CA GLU A 64 4.62 -6.14 -1.31
C GLU A 64 3.44 -5.93 -0.37
N ASP A 65 3.34 -4.74 0.22
CA ASP A 65 2.24 -4.39 1.11
C ASP A 65 0.90 -4.40 0.35
N ALA A 66 0.89 -3.88 -0.89
CA ALA A 66 -0.29 -3.86 -1.74
C ALA A 66 -0.74 -5.27 -2.14
N ILE A 67 0.19 -6.17 -2.50
CA ILE A 67 -0.09 -7.57 -2.77
C ILE A 67 -0.67 -8.25 -1.53
N ALA A 68 -0.05 -8.07 -0.36
CA ALA A 68 -0.52 -8.67 0.88
C ALA A 68 -1.96 -8.23 1.22
N VAL A 69 -2.25 -6.93 1.10
CA VAL A 69 -3.61 -6.39 1.32
C VAL A 69 -4.60 -6.93 0.29
N ALA A 70 -4.20 -7.02 -0.98
CA ALA A 70 -5.04 -7.58 -2.04
C ALA A 70 -5.43 -9.05 -1.76
N VAL A 71 -4.44 -9.88 -1.41
CA VAL A 71 -4.65 -11.29 -1.05
C VAL A 71 -5.55 -11.42 0.17
N GLN A 72 -5.28 -10.64 1.23
CA GLN A 72 -6.11 -10.64 2.44
C GLN A 72 -7.56 -10.28 2.13
N HIS A 73 -7.79 -9.30 1.26
CA HIS A 73 -9.14 -8.88 0.87
C HIS A 73 -9.88 -9.98 0.11
N VAL A 74 -9.21 -10.64 -0.84
CA VAL A 74 -9.80 -11.76 -1.61
C VAL A 74 -10.11 -12.94 -0.68
N VAL A 75 -9.16 -13.34 0.18
CA VAL A 75 -9.39 -14.42 1.15
C VAL A 75 -10.56 -14.09 2.07
N ALA A 76 -10.61 -12.88 2.64
CA ALA A 76 -11.71 -12.47 3.49
C ALA A 76 -13.06 -12.53 2.77
N ARG A 77 -13.10 -12.12 1.50
CA ARG A 77 -14.28 -12.21 0.66
C ARG A 77 -14.74 -13.65 0.46
N GLU A 78 -13.83 -14.55 0.07
CA GLU A 78 -14.14 -15.97 -0.14
C GLU A 78 -14.62 -16.66 1.15
N MET A 79 -13.98 -16.35 2.29
CA MET A 79 -14.35 -16.93 3.59
C MET A 79 -15.69 -16.38 4.13
N SER A 80 -16.15 -15.25 3.60
CA SER A 80 -17.42 -14.61 3.99
C SER A 80 -18.59 -14.95 3.07
N ALA A 81 -18.33 -15.62 1.94
CA ALA A 81 -19.37 -16.09 1.04
C ALA A 81 -20.14 -17.26 1.70
N PRO A 82 -21.48 -17.22 1.74
CA PRO A 82 -22.31 -18.28 2.34
C PRO A 82 -22.31 -19.57 1.53
#